data_AF-A0A9X2XZW4-F1
#
_entry.id   AF-A0A9X2XZW4-F1
#
_cell.length_a   1.000
_cell.length_b   1.000
_cell.length_c   1.000
_cell.angle_alpha   90.00
_cell.angle_beta   90.00
_cell.angle_gamma   90.00
#
_symmetry.space_group_name_H-M   'P 1'
#
loop_
_entity.id
_entity.type
_entity.pdbx_description
1 polymer ?
#
loop_
_entity_poly.entity_id
_entity_poly.type
_entity_poly.pdbx_seq_one_letter_code
_entity_poly.pdbx_strand_id
1 'polypeptide(L)'
;MIEKQSINGKEIWLKVDPYHVHRSNPNIIPTEYFTVAYFLKEPVSESSDGEMIKGEDGEPKLFESPVEALTAARKSLEGKVEAS
;
A
#
# COMPACT_ATOMS: atom_id res chain seq x y z
N MET A 1 -1.87 -1.82 9.34
CA MET A 1 -3.23 -1.21 9.52
C MET A 1 -4.10 -1.59 8.34
N ILE A 2 -5.42 -1.64 8.51
CA ILE A 2 -6.38 -1.91 7.44
C ILE A 2 -7.44 -0.82 7.47
N GLU A 3 -7.76 -0.25 6.32
CA GLU A 3 -8.79 0.78 6.16
C GLU A 3 -9.74 0.43 5.01
N LYS A 4 -11.04 0.54 5.25
CA LYS A 4 -12.07 0.37 4.23
C LYS A 4 -12.37 1.71 3.59
N GLN A 5 -12.29 1.79 2.26
CA GLN A 5 -12.65 2.97 1.50
C GLN A 5 -13.70 2.65 0.43
N SER A 6 -14.59 3.61 0.16
CA SER A 6 -15.49 3.55 -0.99
C SER A 6 -14.88 4.36 -2.13
N ILE A 7 -14.44 3.69 -3.19
CA ILE A 7 -13.79 4.29 -4.36
C ILE A 7 -14.62 3.90 -5.59
N ASN A 8 -15.12 4.89 -6.33
CA ASN A 8 -15.94 4.67 -7.54
C ASN A 8 -17.14 3.72 -7.32
N GLY A 9 -17.79 3.81 -6.16
CA GLY A 9 -18.94 2.96 -5.79
C GLY A 9 -18.58 1.52 -5.44
N LYS A 10 -17.29 1.17 -5.39
CA LYS A 10 -16.79 -0.13 -4.94
C LYS A 10 -16.17 0.01 -3.55
N GLU A 11 -16.46 -0.98 -2.71
CA GLU A 11 -15.80 -1.10 -1.41
C GLU A 11 -14.44 -1.77 -1.61
N ILE A 12 -13.38 -1.04 -1.29
CA ILE A 12 -11.99 -1.50 -1.40
C ILE A 12 -11.37 -1.44 -0.02
N TRP A 13 -10.62 -2.48 0.33
CA TRP A 13 -9.85 -2.55 1.56
C TRP A 13 -8.40 -2.23 1.25
N LEU A 14 -7.81 -1.30 2.00
CA LEU A 14 -6.41 -0.92 1.90
C LEU A 14 -5.70 -1.43 3.14
N LYS A 15 -4.71 -2.31 2.96
CA LYS A 15 -3.80 -2.75 4.03
C LYS A 15 -2.50 -2.01 3.88
N VAL A 16 -2.07 -1.31 4.92
CA VAL A 16 -0.75 -0.71 5.00
C VAL A 16 0.09 -1.49 6.01
N ASP A 17 1.22 -2.00 5.55
CA ASP A 17 2.15 -2.78 6.37
C ASP A 17 3.51 -2.07 6.47
N PRO A 18 4.14 -2.09 7.66
CA PRO A 18 5.49 -1.57 7.81
C PRO A 18 6.47 -2.42 7.00
N TYR A 19 7.38 -1.75 6.30
CA TYR A 19 8.37 -2.35 5.44
C TYR A 19 9.76 -2.05 5.99
N HIS A 20 10.44 -3.13 6.41
CA HIS A 20 11.77 -3.04 6.97
C HIS A 20 12.81 -3.10 5.86
N VAL A 21 13.48 -1.97 5.61
CA VAL A 21 14.64 -1.94 4.71
C VAL A 21 15.87 -2.35 5.52
N HIS A 22 16.38 -3.56 5.28
CA HIS A 22 17.68 -3.95 5.83
C HIS A 22 18.79 -3.12 5.20
N ARG A 23 19.44 -2.27 6.00
CA ARG A 23 20.69 -1.60 5.63
C ARG A 23 21.86 -2.22 6.38
N SER A 24 22.97 -2.45 5.67
CA SER A 24 24.16 -3.10 6.22
C SER A 24 24.96 -2.25 7.23
N ASN A 25 24.61 -0.97 7.43
CA ASN A 25 25.31 -0.06 8.34
C ASN A 25 24.54 0.11 9.66
N PRO A 26 25.06 -0.39 10.79
CA PRO A 26 24.39 -0.35 12.09
C PRO A 26 24.32 1.06 12.73
N ASN A 27 25.00 2.07 12.17
CA ASN A 27 25.00 3.43 12.70
C ASN A 27 23.90 4.32 12.11
N ILE A 28 23.02 3.78 11.26
CA ILE A 28 21.93 4.52 10.63
C ILE A 28 20.64 4.13 11.34
N ILE A 29 19.88 5.14 11.79
CA ILE A 29 18.54 4.94 12.35
C ILE A 29 17.69 4.25 11.27
N PRO A 30 17.08 3.08 11.56
CA PRO A 30 16.20 2.42 10.60
C PRO A 30 15.07 3.38 10.23
N THR A 31 15.03 3.82 8.97
CA THR A 31 13.87 4.51 8.44
C THR A 31 12.77 3.48 8.27
N GLU A 32 11.70 3.63 9.04
CA GLU A 32 10.51 2.81 8.88
C GLU A 32 9.77 3.29 7.63
N TYR A 33 9.62 2.38 6.66
CA TYR A 33 8.82 2.64 5.48
C TYR A 33 7.51 1.89 5.60
N PHE A 34 6.55 2.26 4.76
CA PHE A 34 5.25 1.63 4.68
C PHE A 34 4.99 1.22 3.24
N THR A 35 4.28 0.10 3.07
CA THR A 35 3.77 -0.37 1.80
C THR A 35 2.26 -0.49 1.88
N VAL A 36 1.58 -0.41 0.74
CA VAL A 36 0.13 -0.52 0.69
C VAL A 36 -0.30 -1.53 -0.36
N ALA A 37 -1.23 -2.40 0.03
CA ALA A 37 -1.92 -3.34 -0.83
C ALA A 37 -3.41 -3.08 -0.79
N TYR A 38 -4.09 -3.27 -1.92
CA TYR A 38 -5.54 -3.16 -2.00
C TYR A 38 -6.19 -4.52 -2.25
N PHE A 39 -7.40 -4.68 -1.70
CA PHE A 39 -8.15 -5.93 -1.71
C PHE A 39 -9.62 -5.62 -2.04
N LEU A 40 -10.21 -6.42 -2.94
CA LEU A 40 -11.63 -6.33 -3.28
C LEU A 40 -12.54 -7.01 -2.26
N LYS A 41 -11.95 -7.77 -1.32
CA LYS A 41 -12.61 -8.43 -0.20
C LYS A 41 -11.86 -8.09 1.07
N GLU A 42 -12.54 -8.17 2.20
CA GLU A 42 -11.91 -7.93 3.49
C GLU A 42 -10.73 -8.90 3.69
N PRO A 43 -9.51 -8.41 3.96
CA PRO A 43 -8.37 -9.28 4.19
C PRO A 43 -8.50 -9.92 5.58
N VAL A 44 -9.11 -11.11 5.62
CA VAL A 44 -9.29 -11.93 6.84
C VAL A 44 -8.00 -12.59 7.33
N SER A 45 -6.92 -12.56 6.55
CA SER A 45 -5.62 -13.12 6.91
C SER A 45 -4.48 -12.36 6.22
N GLU A 46 -3.25 -12.49 6.72
CA GLU A 46 -2.07 -11.87 6.11
C GLU A 46 -1.73 -12.41 4.72
N SER A 47 -2.27 -13.58 4.36
CA SER A 47 -2.04 -14.27 3.08
C SER A 47 -3.11 -13.95 2.03
N SER A 48 -3.97 -12.96 2.26
CA SER A 48 -4.97 -12.57 1.28
C SER A 48 -4.31 -12.10 -0.02
N ASP A 49 -4.85 -12.52 -1.17
CA ASP A 49 -4.43 -12.07 -2.52
C ASP A 49 -4.79 -10.59 -2.74
N GLY A 50 -3.98 -9.70 -2.18
CA GLY A 50 -4.04 -8.26 -2.43
C GLY A 50 -3.04 -7.84 -3.51
N GLU A 51 -3.37 -6.80 -4.26
CA GLU A 51 -2.43 -6.21 -5.20
C GLU A 51 -1.67 -5.06 -4.53
N MET A 52 -0.35 -5.20 -4.42
CA MET A 52 0.52 -4.14 -3.92
C MET A 52 0.65 -2.99 -4.92
N ILE A 53 0.69 -1.77 -4.39
CA ILE A 53 1.08 -0.61 -5.18
C ILE A 53 2.59 -0.69 -5.43
N LYS A 54 2.96 -0.81 -6.70
CA LYS A 54 4.35 -0.91 -7.16
C LYS A 54 4.87 0.46 -7.62
N GLY A 55 6.17 0.66 -7.47
CA GLY A 55 6.91 1.75 -8.10
C GLY A 55 7.21 1.46 -9.58
N GLU A 56 7.98 2.35 -10.20
CA GLU A 56 8.35 2.26 -11.63
C GLU A 56 9.19 1.01 -11.93
N ASP A 57 10.00 0.56 -10.97
CA ASP A 57 10.87 -0.63 -11.11
C ASP A 57 10.15 -1.96 -10.87
N GLY A 58 8.83 -1.94 -10.63
CA GLY A 58 8.04 -3.14 -10.29
C GLY A 58 8.19 -3.61 -8.83
N GLU A 59 9.06 -2.98 -8.07
CA GLU A 59 9.22 -3.14 -6.61
C GLU A 59 8.06 -2.49 -5.84
N PRO A 60 7.76 -2.93 -4.60
CA PRO A 60 6.75 -2.29 -3.77
C PRO A 60 7.11 -0.82 -3.52
N LYS A 61 6.14 0.08 -3.76
CA LYS A 61 6.36 1.51 -3.50
C LYS A 61 6.45 1.75 -1.99
N LEU A 62 7.56 2.35 -1.58
CA LEU A 62 7.81 2.71 -0.19
C LEU A 62 7.28 4.11 0.11
N PHE A 63 6.63 4.26 1.26
CA PHE A 63 6.09 5.51 1.76
C PHE A 63 6.67 5.81 3.14
N GLU A 64 6.85 7.09 3.48
CA GLU A 64 7.39 7.49 4.79
C GLU A 64 6.30 7.59 5.86
N SER A 65 5.03 7.50 5.48
CA SER A 65 3.93 7.45 6.43
C SER A 65 2.76 6.60 5.93
N PRO A 66 1.95 6.02 6.85
CA PRO A 66 0.76 5.28 6.46
C PRO A 66 -0.29 6.13 5.74
N VAL A 67 -0.39 7.41 6.10
CA VAL A 67 -1.33 8.36 5.48
C VAL A 67 -0.95 8.64 4.03
N GLU A 68 0.35 8.78 3.75
CA GLU A 68 0.85 8.93 2.39
C GLU A 68 0.57 7.69 1.54
N ALA A 69 0.79 6.49 2.12
CA ALA A 69 0.49 5.22 1.46
C ALA A 69 -1.00 5.11 1.09
N LEU A 70 -1.91 5.42 2.02
CA LEU A 70 -3.36 5.43 1.77
C LEU A 70 -3.75 6.44 0.68
N THR A 71 -3.21 7.65 0.74
CA THR A 71 -3.50 8.71 -0.23
C THR A 71 -3.03 8.30 -1.63
N ALA A 72 -1.85 7.71 -1.73
CA ALA A 72 -1.30 7.22 -3.00
C ALA A 72 -2.11 6.04 -3.56
N ALA A 73 -2.51 5.08 -2.73
CA ALA A 73 -3.35 3.97 -3.13
C ALA A 73 -4.70 4.44 -3.65
N ARG A 74 -5.35 5.37 -2.94
CA ARG A 74 -6.61 5.97 -3.37
C ARG A 74 -6.49 6.64 -4.74
N LYS A 75 -5.51 7.53 -4.92
CA LYS A 75 -5.28 8.20 -6.21
C LYS A 75 -5.01 7.21 -7.35
N SER A 76 -4.24 6.15 -7.07
CA SER A 76 -3.93 5.11 -8.06
C SER A 76 -5.19 4.35 -8.50
N LEU A 77 -6.09 4.04 -7.55
CA LEU A 77 -7.34 3.34 -7.81
C LEU A 77 -8.40 4.25 -8.46
N GLU A 78 -8.44 5.53 -8.11
CA GLU A 78 -9.28 6.53 -8.77
C GLU A 78 -8.86 6.70 -10.24
N GLY A 79 -7.55 6.82 -10.51
CA GLY A 79 -7.01 7.00 -11.87
C GLY A 79 -7.07 5.75 -12.78
N LYS A 80 -7.05 4.53 -12.21
CA LYS A 80 -7.18 3.28 -13.00
C LYS A 80 -8.57 3.13 -13.66
N VAL A 81 -9.61 3.82 -13.19
CA VAL A 81 -10.99 3.69 -13.70
C VAL A 81 -11.28 4.62 -14.88
N GLU A 82 -10.51 5.70 -15.08
CA GLU A 82 -10.68 6.58 -16.25
C GLU A 82 -10.05 6.04 -17.55
N ALA A 83 -9.26 4.97 -17.47
CA ALA A 83 -8.53 4.40 -18.61
C ALA A 83 -9.13 3.08 -19.17
N SER A 84 -10.39 2.75 -18.86
CA SER A 84 -11.09 1.54 -19.36
C SER A 84 -12.40 1.86 -20.07
#